data_AF-A0A2D3C657-F1
#
_entry.id   AF-A0A2D3C657-F1
#
_cell.length_a   1.000
_cell.length_b   1.000
_cell.length_c   1.000
_cell.angle_alpha   90.00
_cell.angle_beta   90.00
_cell.angle_gamma   90.00
#
_symmetry.space_group_name_H-M   'P 1'
#
loop_
_entity.id
_entity.type
_entity.pdbx_description
1 polymer ?
#
loop_
_entity_poly.entity_id
_entity_poly.type
_entity_poly.pdbx_seq_one_letter_code
_entity_poly.pdbx_strand_id
1 'polypeptide(L)'
;MIKKIIAGIFVLFILLLFMGGDDGSESSPGIDIDDWGPVADSTSSEYRGQSMKIYETLAFSGFEKASVEVTDNYVFMAYDQPPVRSQVDSLLSWFYMMGTAAELAPHTEKIVIHMYSDEEPLYEVEAYTTDVQSLLNYEIDMDEFRSKVVVKSIV
;
A
#
# COMPACT_ATOMS: atom_id res chain seq x y z
N MET A 1 -15.76 22.36 6.70
CA MET A 1 -14.58 22.81 7.48
C MET A 1 -14.17 21.82 8.57
N ILE A 2 -15.08 21.33 9.42
CA ILE A 2 -14.76 20.39 10.51
C ILE A 2 -14.18 19.04 10.02
N LYS A 3 -14.68 18.49 8.89
CA LYS A 3 -14.14 17.25 8.31
C LYS A 3 -12.66 17.32 7.91
N LYS A 4 -12.20 18.48 7.40
CA LYS A 4 -10.80 18.68 6.99
C LYS A 4 -9.83 18.75 8.18
N ILE A 5 -10.30 19.26 9.32
CA ILE A 5 -9.50 19.34 10.55
C ILE A 5 -9.32 17.95 11.18
N ILE A 6 -10.35 17.09 11.10
CA ILE A 6 -10.28 15.72 11.61
C ILE A 6 -9.33 14.88 10.75
N ALA A 7 -9.36 15.02 9.42
CA ALA A 7 -8.39 14.38 8.53
C ALA A 7 -6.95 14.80 8.87
N GLY A 8 -6.68 16.09 9.09
CA GLY A 8 -5.32 16.56 9.43
C GLY A 8 -4.75 16.06 10.77
N ILE A 9 -5.59 15.85 11.80
CA ILE A 9 -5.15 15.29 13.09
C ILE A 9 -4.98 13.76 13.01
N PHE A 10 -5.85 13.10 12.25
CA PHE A 10 -5.73 11.67 11.92
C PHE A 10 -4.43 11.42 11.13
N VAL A 11 -3.99 12.40 10.35
CA VAL A 11 -2.79 12.34 9.51
C VAL A 11 -1.48 12.38 10.29
N LEU A 12 -1.40 13.28 11.28
CA LEU A 12 -0.19 13.48 12.06
C LEU A 12 0.16 12.27 12.94
N PHE A 13 -0.84 11.53 13.44
CA PHE A 13 -0.59 10.41 14.36
C PHE A 13 -0.08 9.15 13.65
N ILE A 14 -0.56 8.88 12.43
CA ILE A 14 -0.04 7.76 11.62
C ILE A 14 1.41 8.05 11.22
N LEU A 15 1.75 9.28 10.82
CA LEU A 15 3.15 9.68 10.61
C LEU A 15 4.00 9.49 11.88
N LEU A 16 3.48 9.86 13.06
CA LEU A 16 4.19 9.60 14.32
C LEU A 16 4.40 8.11 14.61
N LEU A 17 3.60 7.21 14.01
CA LEU A 17 3.83 5.79 14.14
C LEU A 17 5.04 5.33 13.30
N PHE A 18 5.31 5.97 12.16
CA PHE A 18 6.33 5.51 11.19
C PHE A 18 7.50 6.49 10.99
N MET A 19 7.58 7.58 11.77
CA MET A 19 8.70 8.52 11.76
C MET A 19 9.98 7.88 12.35
N GLY A 20 10.70 7.12 11.53
CA GLY A 20 11.96 6.48 11.87
C GLY A 20 12.90 6.15 10.70
N GLY A 21 12.68 6.67 9.48
CA GLY A 21 13.43 6.25 8.29
C GLY A 21 13.82 7.37 7.32
N ASP A 22 15.03 7.24 6.79
CA ASP A 22 15.91 8.11 5.98
C ASP A 22 15.35 8.53 4.59
N ASP A 23 15.89 9.64 4.07
CA ASP A 23 15.33 10.50 3.02
C ASP A 23 15.75 10.04 1.60
N GLY A 24 15.43 8.81 1.22
CA GLY A 24 15.60 8.33 -0.16
C GLY A 24 14.31 8.46 -0.97
N SER A 25 14.17 9.50 -1.80
CA SER A 25 13.02 9.65 -2.71
C SER A 25 13.35 9.17 -4.12
N GLU A 26 12.94 7.95 -4.47
CA GLU A 26 12.74 7.57 -5.87
C GLU A 26 11.31 7.92 -6.29
N SER A 27 11.14 8.36 -7.53
CA SER A 27 9.85 8.78 -8.09
C SER A 27 8.88 7.61 -8.17
N SER A 28 7.70 7.76 -7.55
CA SER A 28 6.64 6.76 -7.55
C SER A 28 6.08 6.47 -8.95
N PRO A 29 5.70 5.22 -9.28
CA PRO A 29 5.00 4.88 -10.51
C PRO A 29 3.69 5.67 -10.62
N GLY A 30 3.44 6.28 -11.79
CA GLY A 30 2.23 7.06 -12.05
C GLY A 30 1.11 6.17 -12.55
N ILE A 31 0.21 5.74 -11.66
CA ILE A 31 -1.08 5.18 -12.04
C ILE A 31 -2.04 6.32 -12.37
N ASP A 32 -2.77 6.17 -13.47
CA ASP A 32 -3.90 7.04 -13.80
C ASP A 32 -5.05 6.73 -12.84
N ILE A 33 -5.28 7.63 -11.87
CA ILE A 33 -6.29 7.47 -10.82
C ILE A 33 -7.73 7.49 -11.36
N ASP A 34 -7.91 7.87 -12.62
CA ASP A 34 -9.20 7.79 -13.31
C ASP A 34 -9.52 6.38 -13.85
N ASP A 35 -8.56 5.43 -13.81
CA ASP A 35 -8.69 4.06 -14.30
C ASP A 35 -8.40 3.01 -13.21
N TRP A 36 -9.38 2.76 -12.34
CA TRP A 36 -9.30 1.74 -11.30
C TRP A 36 -9.39 0.32 -11.89
N GLY A 37 -8.32 -0.45 -11.73
CA GLY A 37 -8.25 -1.82 -12.19
C GLY A 37 -6.83 -2.39 -12.20
N PRO A 38 -6.66 -3.67 -12.56
CA PRO A 38 -5.34 -4.23 -12.76
C PRO A 38 -4.64 -3.52 -13.93
N VAL A 39 -3.43 -3.04 -13.72
CA VAL A 39 -2.63 -2.37 -14.75
C VAL A 39 -2.14 -3.41 -15.75
N ALA A 40 -2.61 -3.30 -16.99
CA ALA A 40 -2.32 -4.26 -18.05
C ALA A 40 -1.00 -3.98 -18.81
N ASP A 41 -0.24 -2.97 -18.41
CA ASP A 41 0.94 -2.47 -19.15
C ASP A 41 2.22 -3.31 -18.93
N SER A 42 2.14 -4.37 -18.13
CA SER A 42 3.29 -5.29 -17.99
C SER A 42 3.48 -6.14 -19.25
N THR A 43 4.71 -6.16 -19.77
CA THR A 43 5.08 -6.96 -20.95
C THR A 43 5.09 -8.47 -20.68
N SER A 44 5.04 -8.88 -19.40
CA SER A 44 5.04 -10.27 -18.96
C SER A 44 3.63 -10.76 -18.64
N SER A 45 3.21 -11.88 -19.25
CA SER A 45 1.92 -12.51 -18.93
C SER A 45 1.82 -12.98 -17.48
N GLU A 46 2.96 -13.24 -16.83
CA GLU A 46 3.03 -13.64 -15.42
C GLU A 46 2.67 -12.46 -14.51
N TYR A 47 3.33 -11.31 -14.70
CA TYR A 47 3.05 -10.09 -13.92
C TYR A 47 1.62 -9.61 -14.09
N ARG A 48 1.07 -9.68 -15.30
CA ARG A 48 -0.34 -9.40 -15.54
C ARG A 48 -1.24 -10.36 -14.76
N GLY A 49 -0.89 -11.64 -14.71
CA GLY A 49 -1.62 -12.65 -13.94
C GLY A 49 -1.57 -12.39 -12.42
N GLN A 50 -0.43 -11.97 -11.89
CA GLN A 50 -0.29 -11.61 -10.47
C GLN A 50 -1.03 -10.32 -10.14
N SER A 51 -0.92 -9.29 -10.99
CA SER A 51 -1.66 -8.02 -10.85
C SER A 51 -3.16 -8.28 -10.78
N MET A 52 -3.68 -9.13 -11.67
CA MET A 52 -5.09 -9.54 -11.67
C MET A 52 -5.48 -10.27 -10.38
N LYS A 53 -4.69 -11.25 -9.93
CA LYS A 53 -5.00 -12.02 -8.70
C LYS A 53 -5.00 -11.16 -7.45
N ILE A 54 -4.04 -10.25 -7.33
CA ILE A 54 -3.97 -9.30 -6.21
C ILE A 54 -5.19 -8.36 -6.28
N TYR A 55 -5.47 -7.77 -7.45
CA TYR A 55 -6.64 -6.93 -7.65
C TYR A 55 -7.95 -7.64 -7.27
N GLU A 56 -8.17 -8.88 -7.76
CA GLU A 56 -9.35 -9.68 -7.44
C GLU A 56 -9.46 -9.92 -5.93
N THR A 57 -8.36 -10.29 -5.28
CA THR A 57 -8.29 -10.49 -3.82
C THR A 57 -8.68 -9.22 -3.06
N LEU A 58 -8.17 -8.06 -3.47
CA LEU A 58 -8.52 -6.77 -2.89
C LEU A 58 -10.00 -6.43 -3.09
N ALA A 59 -10.52 -6.62 -4.32
CA ALA A 59 -11.93 -6.38 -4.63
C ALA A 59 -12.87 -7.27 -3.80
N PHE A 60 -12.55 -8.56 -3.65
CA PHE A 60 -13.31 -9.48 -2.79
C PHE A 60 -13.31 -9.07 -1.31
N SER A 61 -12.28 -8.34 -0.87
CA SER A 61 -12.15 -7.81 0.48
C SER A 61 -12.74 -6.41 0.67
N GLY A 62 -13.39 -5.85 -0.35
CA GLY A 62 -14.11 -4.57 -0.29
C GLY A 62 -13.29 -3.35 -0.73
N PHE A 63 -12.11 -3.55 -1.31
CA PHE A 63 -11.33 -2.47 -1.96
C PHE A 63 -11.80 -2.33 -3.42
N GLU A 64 -13.00 -1.79 -3.62
CA GLU A 64 -13.64 -1.71 -4.95
C GLU A 64 -12.95 -0.72 -5.90
N LYS A 65 -12.35 0.33 -5.35
CA LYS A 65 -11.52 1.30 -6.09
C LYS A 65 -10.06 1.03 -5.78
N ALA A 66 -9.49 0.08 -6.50
CA ALA A 66 -8.08 -0.27 -6.38
C ALA A 66 -7.46 -0.46 -7.75
N SER A 67 -6.16 -0.14 -7.86
CA SER A 67 -5.35 -0.44 -9.02
C SER A 67 -4.08 -1.15 -8.57
N VAL A 68 -3.64 -2.12 -9.38
CA VAL A 68 -2.51 -2.99 -9.03
C VAL A 68 -1.60 -3.19 -10.22
N GLU A 69 -0.31 -3.00 -10.01
CA GLU A 69 0.75 -3.29 -10.97
C GLU A 69 1.82 -4.14 -10.31
N VAL A 70 2.25 -5.20 -10.98
CA VAL A 70 3.36 -6.05 -10.55
C VAL A 70 4.49 -5.96 -11.57
N THR A 71 5.71 -5.84 -11.07
CA THR A 71 6.97 -5.95 -11.81
C THR A 71 7.99 -6.70 -10.96
N ASP A 72 9.18 -6.99 -11.49
CA ASP A 72 10.28 -7.54 -10.67
C ASP A 72 10.69 -6.63 -9.50
N ASN A 73 10.56 -5.31 -9.68
CA ASN A 73 11.03 -4.35 -8.69
C ASN A 73 9.96 -4.06 -7.64
N TYR A 74 8.68 -4.11 -8.01
CA TYR A 74 7.62 -3.72 -7.08
C TYR A 74 6.28 -4.41 -7.32
N VAL A 75 5.52 -4.52 -6.25
CA VAL A 75 4.05 -4.48 -6.31
C VAL A 75 3.60 -3.07 -5.96
N PHE A 76 2.97 -2.38 -6.91
CA PHE A 76 2.38 -1.08 -6.70
C PHE A 76 0.87 -1.25 -6.58
N MET A 77 0.28 -0.68 -5.53
CA MET A 77 -1.15 -0.70 -5.30
C MET A 77 -1.66 0.70 -4.99
N ALA A 78 -2.61 1.21 -5.77
CA ALA A 78 -3.34 2.43 -5.43
C ALA A 78 -4.75 2.06 -4.96
N TYR A 79 -5.28 2.73 -3.93
CA TYR A 79 -6.67 2.51 -3.52
C TYR A 79 -7.33 3.76 -2.92
N ASP A 80 -8.63 3.91 -3.18
CA ASP A 80 -9.48 4.89 -2.47
C ASP A 80 -9.98 4.25 -1.18
N GLN A 81 -9.60 4.83 -0.04
CA GLN A 81 -9.84 4.25 1.28
C GLN A 81 -11.34 4.11 1.56
N PRO A 82 -11.85 2.88 1.78
CA PRO A 82 -13.22 2.69 2.21
C PRO A 82 -13.49 3.38 3.55
N PRO A 83 -14.74 3.76 3.87
CA PRO A 83 -15.07 4.41 5.13
C PRO A 83 -14.55 3.65 6.35
N VAL A 84 -13.57 4.22 7.04
CA VAL A 84 -12.99 3.67 8.27
C VAL A 84 -13.67 4.21 9.52
N ARG A 85 -13.75 3.37 10.56
CA ARG A 85 -14.25 3.74 11.90
C ARG A 85 -13.11 4.18 12.82
N SER A 86 -11.88 3.78 12.52
CA SER A 86 -10.70 4.05 13.35
C SER A 86 -9.40 4.12 12.54
N GLN A 87 -8.33 4.65 13.16
CA GLN A 87 -6.97 4.62 12.60
C GLN A 87 -6.42 3.20 12.43
N VAL A 88 -6.87 2.29 13.29
CA VAL A 88 -6.48 0.88 13.24
C VAL A 88 -7.01 0.24 11.95
N ASP A 89 -8.16 0.68 11.45
CA ASP A 89 -8.76 0.13 10.23
C ASP A 89 -7.90 0.45 8.99
N SER A 90 -7.36 1.67 8.91
CA SER A 90 -6.42 2.06 7.83
C SER A 90 -5.12 1.26 7.92
N LEU A 91 -4.56 1.12 9.12
CA LEU A 91 -3.36 0.33 9.33
C LEU A 91 -3.56 -1.15 8.97
N LEU A 92 -4.70 -1.73 9.35
CA LEU A 92 -5.07 -3.09 8.98
C LEU A 92 -5.24 -3.26 7.47
N SER A 93 -5.74 -2.23 6.78
CA SER A 93 -5.83 -2.22 5.32
C SER A 93 -4.44 -2.33 4.69
N TRP A 94 -3.46 -1.55 5.17
CA TRP A 94 -2.09 -1.63 4.69
C TRP A 94 -1.44 -2.98 4.96
N PHE A 95 -1.60 -3.53 6.17
CA PHE A 95 -1.08 -4.87 6.48
C PHE A 95 -1.69 -5.95 5.60
N TYR A 96 -3.01 -5.87 5.36
CA TYR A 96 -3.70 -6.80 4.48
C TYR A 96 -3.18 -6.73 3.04
N MET A 97 -3.02 -5.52 2.51
CA MET A 97 -2.49 -5.30 1.15
C MET A 97 -1.04 -5.77 1.03
N MET A 98 -0.18 -5.41 1.99
CA MET A 98 1.23 -5.86 2.02
C MET A 98 1.32 -7.39 2.10
N GLY A 99 0.54 -8.03 2.98
CA GLY A 99 0.54 -9.49 3.10
C GLY A 99 0.07 -10.18 1.83
N THR A 100 -1.00 -9.67 1.21
CA THR A 100 -1.52 -10.17 -0.08
C THR A 100 -0.47 -10.06 -1.18
N ALA A 101 0.21 -8.92 -1.29
CA ALA A 101 1.27 -8.70 -2.26
C ALA A 101 2.47 -9.64 -2.04
N ALA A 102 2.94 -9.78 -0.79
CA ALA A 102 4.05 -10.64 -0.45
C ALA A 102 3.77 -12.14 -0.67
N GLU A 103 2.51 -12.56 -0.53
CA GLU A 103 2.09 -13.94 -0.79
C GLU A 103 1.95 -14.23 -2.29
N LEU A 104 1.35 -13.31 -3.05
CA LEU A 104 1.01 -13.54 -4.47
C LEU A 104 2.12 -13.14 -5.45
N ALA A 105 3.03 -12.25 -5.04
CA ALA A 105 4.18 -11.82 -5.81
C ALA A 105 5.45 -11.81 -4.93
N PRO A 106 5.87 -12.98 -4.39
CA PRO A 106 6.97 -13.06 -3.41
C PRO A 106 8.36 -12.73 -3.98
N HIS A 107 8.48 -12.59 -5.29
CA HIS A 107 9.72 -12.35 -6.02
C HIS A 107 10.05 -10.86 -6.14
N THR A 108 9.11 -9.96 -5.85
CA THR A 108 9.30 -8.52 -6.01
C THR A 108 10.21 -7.96 -4.93
N GLU A 109 10.98 -6.93 -5.24
CA GLU A 109 11.85 -6.29 -4.24
C GLU A 109 11.06 -5.57 -3.15
N LYS A 110 10.07 -4.75 -3.56
CA LYS A 110 9.27 -3.94 -2.62
C LYS A 110 7.78 -3.94 -2.89
N ILE A 111 7.03 -3.46 -1.91
CA ILE A 111 5.59 -3.22 -1.98
C ILE A 111 5.37 -1.73 -1.71
N VAL A 112 4.64 -1.08 -2.61
CA VAL A 112 4.30 0.35 -2.54
C VAL A 112 2.79 0.48 -2.58
N ILE A 113 2.22 1.18 -1.60
CA ILE A 113 0.79 1.44 -1.49
C ILE A 113 0.54 2.94 -1.53
N HIS A 114 -0.28 3.39 -2.46
CA HIS A 114 -0.84 4.74 -2.50
C HIS A 114 -2.26 4.75 -1.98
N MET A 115 -2.46 5.50 -0.90
CA MET A 115 -3.76 5.70 -0.27
C MET A 115 -4.36 7.02 -0.73
N TYR A 116 -5.61 6.96 -1.20
CA TYR A 116 -6.46 8.09 -1.54
C TYR A 116 -7.67 8.16 -0.59
N SER A 117 -8.28 9.33 -0.47
CA SER A 117 -9.57 9.52 0.20
C SER A 117 -10.42 10.49 -0.60
N ASP A 118 -11.55 10.01 -1.10
CA ASP A 118 -12.38 10.77 -2.03
C ASP A 118 -11.54 11.23 -3.24
N GLU A 119 -10.69 10.34 -3.78
CA GLU A 119 -9.77 10.58 -4.92
C GLU A 119 -8.64 11.60 -4.66
N GLU A 120 -8.57 12.17 -3.46
CA GLU A 120 -7.44 13.00 -3.05
C GLU A 120 -6.30 12.12 -2.51
N PRO A 121 -5.05 12.27 -2.98
CA PRO A 121 -3.92 11.51 -2.46
C PRO A 121 -3.74 11.79 -0.97
N LEU A 122 -3.22 10.82 -0.21
CA LEU A 122 -2.93 11.00 1.21
C LEU A 122 -1.52 10.53 1.55
N TYR A 123 -1.25 9.24 1.29
CA TYR A 123 -0.01 8.59 1.69
C TYR A 123 0.55 7.65 0.65
N GLU A 124 1.87 7.56 0.69
CA GLU A 124 2.63 6.43 0.19
C GLU A 124 3.14 5.61 1.38
N VAL A 125 2.97 4.30 1.29
CA VAL A 125 3.51 3.32 2.24
C VAL A 125 4.42 2.38 1.47
N GLU A 126 5.64 2.23 1.94
CA GLU A 126 6.66 1.39 1.31
C GLU A 126 7.21 0.38 2.33
N ALA A 127 7.37 -0.87 1.88
CA ALA A 127 8.03 -1.92 2.65
C ALA A 127 8.74 -2.90 1.70
N TYR A 128 9.87 -3.47 2.12
CA TYR A 128 10.48 -4.57 1.38
C TYR A 128 9.63 -5.82 1.49
N THR A 129 9.46 -6.54 0.39
CA THR A 129 8.67 -7.79 0.35
C THR A 129 9.22 -8.82 1.32
N THR A 130 10.54 -8.89 1.47
CA THR A 130 11.22 -9.80 2.39
C THR A 130 10.92 -9.50 3.85
N ASP A 131 10.81 -8.22 4.25
CA ASP A 131 10.46 -7.86 5.63
C ASP A 131 9.02 -8.22 5.94
N VAL A 132 8.10 -8.06 4.97
CA VAL A 132 6.71 -8.51 5.12
C VAL A 132 6.65 -10.02 5.30
N GLN A 133 7.42 -10.78 4.51
CA GLN A 133 7.51 -12.24 4.64
C GLN A 133 8.08 -12.65 5.99
N SER A 134 9.15 -12.00 6.46
CA SER A 134 9.71 -12.27 7.78
C SER A 134 8.71 -12.00 8.90
N LEU A 135 7.87 -10.96 8.80
CA LEU A 135 6.78 -10.73 9.74
C LEU A 135 5.75 -11.87 9.69
N LEU A 136 5.30 -12.27 8.50
CA LEU A 136 4.32 -13.35 8.32
C LEU A 136 4.83 -14.71 8.81
N ASN A 137 6.14 -14.94 8.71
CA ASN A 137 6.82 -16.14 9.19
C ASN A 137 7.20 -16.07 10.69
N TYR A 138 6.86 -14.98 11.38
CA TYR A 138 7.22 -14.73 12.79
C TYR A 138 8.73 -14.70 13.07
N GLU A 139 9.52 -14.31 12.07
CA GLU A 139 10.98 -14.13 12.19
C GLU A 139 11.34 -12.77 12.80
N ILE A 140 10.52 -11.76 12.54
CA ILE A 140 10.56 -10.44 13.17
C ILE A 140 9.21 -10.14 13.82
N ASP A 141 9.22 -9.30 14.86
CA ASP A 141 7.99 -8.86 15.50
C ASP A 141 7.42 -7.59 14.85
N MET A 142 6.25 -7.17 15.35
CA MET A 142 5.54 -6.01 14.83
C MET A 142 6.27 -4.69 15.08
N ASP A 143 7.00 -4.58 16.19
CA ASP A 143 7.73 -3.36 16.54
C ASP A 143 8.96 -3.20 15.64
N GLU A 144 9.67 -4.29 15.38
CA GLU A 144 10.76 -4.33 14.41
C GLU A 144 10.23 -4.02 12.99
N PHE A 145 9.19 -4.71 12.53
CA PHE A 145 8.62 -4.48 11.20
C PHE A 145 8.19 -3.02 11.01
N ARG A 146 7.54 -2.43 12.01
CA ARG A 146 7.09 -1.04 11.97
C ARG A 146 8.24 -0.04 11.76
N SER A 147 9.44 -0.34 12.27
CA SER A 147 10.62 0.51 12.04
C SER A 147 11.17 0.45 10.61
N LYS A 148 10.78 -0.57 9.84
CA LYS A 148 11.21 -0.81 8.46
C LYS A 148 10.21 -0.33 7.41
N VAL A 149 8.96 -0.07 7.82
CA VAL A 149 7.93 0.50 6.95
C VAL A 149 8.12 2.01 6.86
N VAL A 150 8.15 2.52 5.63
CA VAL A 150 8.26 3.95 5.36
C VAL A 150 6.88 4.49 5.00
N VAL A 151 6.44 5.56 5.66
CA VAL A 151 5.17 6.23 5.36
C VAL A 151 5.45 7.70 5.07
N LYS A 152 5.04 8.15 3.89
CA LYS A 152 5.23 9.52 3.41
C LYS A 152 3.88 10.12 3.04
N SER A 153 3.70 11.39 3.33
CA SER A 153 2.55 12.14 2.80
C SER A 153 2.84 12.52 1.35
N ILE A 154 1.85 12.36 0.47
CA ILE A 154 1.96 12.63 -0.98
C ILE A 154 0.99 13.72 -1.47
N VAL A 155 0.48 14.53 -0.53
CA VAL A 155 -0.31 15.75 -0.79
C VAL A 155 0.56 16.99 -0.98
#